data_AF-A0ABD5JNW1-F1
#
_entry.id   AF-A0ABD5JNW1-F1
#
_cell.length_a   1.000
_cell.length_b   1.000
_cell.length_c   1.000
_cell.angle_alpha   90.00
_cell.angle_beta   90.00
_cell.angle_gamma   90.00
#
_symmetry.space_group_name_H-M   'P 1'
#
loop_
_entity.id
_entity.type
_entity.pdbx_description
1 polymer ?
#
loop_
_entity_poly.entity_id
_entity_poly.type
_entity_poly.pdbx_seq_one_letter_code
_entity_poly.pdbx_strand_id
1 'polypeptide(L)' 'MSQEHVQRCVETADLPDGRRAVRDSKEPHGPALVFPADAWGAFVADVKDHTYPTP' A
#
# COMPACT_ATOMS: atom_id res chain seq x y z
N MET A 1 -20.41 -14.17 19.89
CA MET A 1 -19.30 -14.64 19.06
C MET A 1 -18.54 -13.40 18.64
N SER A 2 -17.34 -13.20 19.20
CA SER A 2 -16.50 -12.05 18.87
C SER A 2 -16.24 -12.08 17.37
N GLN A 3 -16.76 -11.09 16.64
CA GLN A 3 -16.28 -10.81 15.30
C GLN A 3 -14.82 -10.36 15.50
N GLU A 4 -13.89 -11.28 15.31
CA GLU A 4 -12.49 -10.92 15.18
C GLU A 4 -12.40 -10.05 13.93
N HIS A 5 -12.32 -8.73 14.12
CA HIS A 5 -11.92 -7.83 13.06
C HIS A 5 -10.52 -8.28 12.64
N VAL A 6 -10.43 -9.05 11.55
CA VAL A 6 -9.15 -9.35 10.93
C VAL A 6 -8.61 -8.01 10.44
N GLN A 7 -7.80 -7.34 11.25
CA GLN A 7 -7.11 -6.11 10.87
C GLN A 7 -6.09 -6.45 9.79
N ARG A 8 -6.57 -6.55 8.54
CA ARG A 8 -5.75 -6.63 7.32
C ARG A 8 -5.43 -5.24 6.81
N CYS A 9 -5.06 -4.35 7.73
CA CYS A 9 -4.81 -2.97 7.37
C CYS A 9 -3.40 -2.85 6.77
N VAL A 10 -3.32 -2.12 5.67
CA VAL A 10 -2.07 -1.59 5.11
C VAL A 10 -1.99 -0.14 5.54
N GLU A 11 -0.81 0.28 5.97
CA GLU A 11 -0.53 1.67 6.29
C GLU A 11 0.36 2.28 5.21
N THR A 12 0.17 3.58 4.94
CA THR A 12 0.98 4.29 3.95
C THR A 12 1.49 5.61 4.51
N ALA A 13 2.66 6.05 4.05
CA ALA A 13 3.24 7.34 4.42
C ALA A 13 3.88 8.04 3.22
N ASP A 14 3.65 9.35 3.12
CA ASP A 14 4.34 10.23 2.18
C ASP A 14 5.81 10.38 2.59
N LEU A 15 6.71 10.26 1.61
CA LEU A 15 8.14 10.47 1.79
C LEU A 15 8.61 11.65 0.91
N PRO A 16 9.82 12.20 1.18
CA PRO A 16 10.43 13.19 0.29
C PRO A 16 10.50 12.70 -1.16
N ASP A 17 10.50 13.67 -2.08
CA ASP A 17 10.55 13.44 -3.53
C ASP A 17 9.33 12.69 -4.09
N GLY A 18 8.20 12.73 -3.38
CA GLY A 18 6.94 12.11 -3.79
C GLY A 18 6.91 10.59 -3.66
N ARG A 19 7.91 10.00 -3.00
CA ARG A 19 7.97 8.55 -2.74
C ARG A 19 6.88 8.11 -1.76
N ARG A 20 6.53 6.82 -1.80
CA ARG A 20 5.52 6.22 -0.93
C ARG A 20 6.12 5.07 -0.12
N ALA A 21 5.94 5.09 1.20
CA ALA A 21 6.15 3.92 2.04
C ALA A 21 4.83 3.16 2.25
N VAL A 22 4.89 1.82 2.23
CA VAL A 22 3.76 0.92 2.50
C VAL A 22 4.20 -0.14 3.50
N ARG A 23 3.42 -0.36 4.56
CA ARG A 23 3.70 -1.38 5.59
C ARG A 23 2.47 -2.23 5.89
N ASP A 24 2.68 -3.49 6.24
CA ASP A 24 1.63 -4.33 6.85
C ASP A 24 1.48 -3.97 8.33
N SER A 25 0.27 -3.61 8.76
CA SER A 25 0.03 -3.17 10.14
C SER A 25 0.17 -4.30 11.16
N LYS A 26 0.04 -5.57 10.71
CA LYS A 26 0.12 -6.76 11.58
C LYS A 26 1.57 -7.08 11.95
N GLU A 27 2.52 -6.58 11.16
CA GLU A 27 3.95 -6.67 11.41
C GLU A 27 4.50 -5.26 11.74
N PRO A 28 4.18 -4.69 12.92
CA PRO A 28 4.59 -3.31 13.27
C PRO A 28 6.10 -3.13 13.36
N HIS A 29 6.84 -4.21 13.57
CA HIS A 29 8.31 -4.23 13.56
C HIS A 29 8.90 -4.71 12.22
N GLY A 30 8.04 -5.03 11.25
CA GLY A 30 8.43 -5.45 9.91
C GLY A 30 8.88 -4.28 9.03
N PRO A 31 9.55 -4.56 7.91
CA PRO A 31 10.04 -3.52 7.01
C PRO A 31 8.90 -2.82 6.26
N ALA A 32 9.12 -1.57 5.88
CA ALA A 32 8.27 -0.86 4.92
C ALA A 32 8.82 -1.02 3.50
N LEU A 33 7.94 -1.23 2.52
CA LEU A 33 8.26 -1.18 1.11
C LEU A 33 8.22 0.27 0.63
N VAL A 34 9.26 0.73 -0.07
CA VAL A 34 9.35 2.10 -0.58
C VAL A 34 9.26 2.10 -2.10
N PHE A 35 8.27 2.83 -2.62
CA PHE A 35 8.02 2.98 -4.05
C PHE A 35 8.47 4.36 -4.54
N PRO A 36 9.14 4.43 -5.72
CA PRO A 36 9.35 5.68 -6.44
C PRO A 36 8.02 6.39 -6.75
N ALA A 37 8.07 7.72 -6.89
CA ALA A 37 6.89 8.54 -7.17
C ALA A 37 6.14 8.09 -8.44
N ASP A 38 6.87 7.87 -9.54
CA ASP A 38 6.29 7.45 -10.82
C ASP A 38 5.60 6.08 -10.74
N ALA A 39 6.21 5.14 -10.02
CA ALA A 39 5.66 3.80 -9.85
C ALA A 39 4.38 3.81 -9.01
N TRP A 40 4.35 4.59 -7.93
CA TRP A 40 3.14 4.76 -7.12
C TRP A 40 2.03 5.47 -7.90
N GLY A 41 2.38 6.48 -8.69
CA GLY A 41 1.45 7.19 -9.57
C GLY A 41 0.80 6.26 -10.60
N ALA A 42 1.61 5.47 -11.31
CA ALA A 42 1.12 4.47 -12.26
C ALA A 42 0.20 3.44 -11.60
N PHE A 43 0.58 2.91 -10.42
CA PHE A 43 -0.25 1.98 -9.66
C PHE A 43 -1.63 2.57 -9.33
N VAL A 44 -1.68 3.79 -8.80
CA VAL A 44 -2.96 4.44 -8.44
C VAL A 44 -3.82 4.73 -9.68
N ALA A 45 -3.19 5.11 -10.80
CA ALA A 45 -3.90 5.32 -12.06
C ALA A 45 -4.54 4.00 -12.54
N ASP A 46 -3.76 2.92 -12.60
CA ASP A 46 -4.26 1.62 -13.06
C ASP A 46 -5.38 1.07 -12.17
N VAL A 47 -5.28 1.27 -10.85
CA VAL A 47 -6.34 0.89 -9.91
C VAL A 47 -7.62 1.69 -10.14
N LYS A 48 -7.53 2.97 -10.50
CA LYS A 48 -8.72 3.80 -10.78
C LYS A 48 -9.38 3.45 -12.11
N ASP A 49 -8.59 3.15 -13.13
CA ASP A 49 -9.08 2.81 -14.46
C ASP A 49 -9.44 1.32 -14.60
N HIS A 50 -9.19 0.51 -13.57
CA HIS A 50 -9.36 -0.95 -13.58
C HIS A 50 -8.54 -1.64 -14.69
N THR A 51 -7.36 -1.09 -15.01
CA THR A 51 -6.46 -1.56 -16.08
C THR A 51 -5.34 -2.47 -15.58
N TYR A 52 -5.31 -2.77 -14.28
CA TYR A 52 -4.38 -3.75 -13.73
C TYR A 52 -4.71 -5.16 -14.25
N PRO A 53 -3.70 -5.98 -14.56
CA PRO A 53 -3.94 -7.33 -15.05
C PRO A 53 -4.68 -8.16 -14.00
N THR A 54 -5.80 -8.76 -14.40
CA THR A 54 -6.44 -9.80 -13.60
C THR A 54 -5.63 -11.09 -13.72
N PRO A 55 -5.32 -11.75 -12.59
CA PRO A 55 -4.62 -13.04 -12.60
C PRO A 55 -5.42 -14.14 -13.32
#